data_AF-A0A7X8AVD0-F1
#
_entry.id   AF-A0A7X8AVD0-F1
#
_cell.length_a   1.000
_cell.length_b   1.000
_cell.length_c   1.000
_cell.angle_alpha   90.00
_cell.angle_beta   90.00
_cell.angle_gamma   90.00
#
_symmetry.space_group_name_H-M   'P 1'
#
loop_
_entity.id
_entity.type
_entity.pdbx_description
1 polymer ?
#
loop_
_entity_poly.entity_id
_entity_poly.type
_entity_poly.pdbx_seq_one_letter_code
_entity_poly.pdbx_strand_id
1 'polypeptide(L)'
;MAVSLSEFKREYTKAITEGYAAIFAGAGLSRSSGYVNWKELLRTIAQDINLDVDRETDLIAVAQYYKNERGGRRGDINQIILNEFTKNSQENINIEILT
;
A
#
# COMPACT_ATOMS: atom_id res chain seq x y z
N MET A 1 1.13 5.61 -26.23
CA MET A 1 -0.22 5.80 -26.81
C MET A 1 -1.24 5.58 -25.71
N ALA A 2 -2.24 6.47 -25.59
CA ALA A 2 -3.33 6.26 -24.65
C ALA A 2 -4.35 5.31 -25.28
N VAL A 3 -4.65 4.19 -24.62
CA VAL A 3 -5.68 3.24 -25.03
C VAL A 3 -7.05 3.82 -24.66
N SER A 4 -8.04 3.71 -25.54
CA SER A 4 -9.40 4.15 -25.21
C SER A 4 -10.06 3.20 -24.20
N LEU A 5 -10.95 3.71 -23.35
CA LEU A 5 -11.68 2.87 -22.39
C LEU A 5 -12.49 1.75 -23.09
N SER A 6 -13.06 2.05 -24.25
CA SER A 6 -13.79 1.09 -25.09
C SER A 6 -12.89 -0.04 -25.60
N GLU A 7 -11.67 0.30 -26.01
CA GLU A 7 -10.68 -0.67 -26.48
C GLU A 7 -10.18 -1.54 -25.33
N PHE A 8 -9.86 -0.94 -24.18
CA PHE A 8 -9.50 -1.69 -22.97
C PHE A 8 -10.59 -2.70 -22.59
N LYS A 9 -11.86 -2.28 -22.52
CA LYS A 9 -12.97 -3.17 -22.17
C LYS A 9 -13.08 -4.35 -23.15
N ARG A 10 -12.97 -4.09 -24.46
CA ARG A 10 -13.07 -5.13 -25.49
C ARG A 10 -11.95 -6.16 -25.36
N GLU A 11 -10.69 -5.71 -25.31
CA GLU A 11 -9.54 -6.61 -25.28
C GLU A 11 -9.41 -7.33 -23.92
N TYR A 12 -9.70 -6.65 -22.80
CA TYR A 12 -9.60 -7.26 -21.47
C TYR A 12 -10.73 -8.28 -21.22
N THR A 13 -11.96 -8.00 -21.70
CA THR A 13 -13.06 -8.99 -21.62
C THR A 13 -12.74 -10.26 -22.41
N LYS A 14 -12.10 -10.10 -23.58
CA LYS A 14 -11.62 -11.24 -24.37
C LYS A 14 -10.59 -12.04 -23.58
N ALA A 15 -9.59 -11.38 -22.99
CA ALA A 15 -8.57 -12.05 -22.17
C ALA A 15 -9.14 -12.78 -20.95
N ILE A 16 -10.17 -12.22 -20.29
CA ILE A 16 -10.89 -12.88 -19.19
C ILE A 16 -11.59 -14.14 -19.71
N THR A 17 -12.35 -14.01 -20.80
CA THR A 17 -13.15 -15.11 -21.38
C THR A 17 -12.27 -16.25 -21.89
N GLU A 18 -11.11 -15.92 -22.46
CA GLU A 18 -10.14 -16.88 -23.00
C GLU A 18 -9.16 -17.42 -21.93
N GLY A 19 -9.27 -16.97 -20.66
CA GLY A 19 -8.55 -17.55 -19.53
C GLY A 19 -7.07 -17.17 -19.39
N TYR A 20 -6.60 -16.09 -20.04
CA TYR A 20 -5.22 -15.59 -19.91
C TYR A 20 -5.12 -14.18 -19.34
N ALA A 21 -6.22 -13.61 -18.84
CA ALA A 21 -6.16 -12.36 -18.10
C ALA A 21 -5.38 -12.52 -16.79
N ALA A 22 -4.58 -11.51 -16.47
CA ALA A 22 -3.92 -11.37 -15.18
C ALA A 22 -4.11 -9.95 -14.65
N ILE A 23 -4.02 -9.79 -13.33
CA ILE A 23 -4.06 -8.50 -12.64
C ILE A 23 -2.80 -8.35 -11.82
N PHE A 24 -2.13 -7.21 -12.01
CA PHE A 24 -1.06 -6.78 -11.12
C PHE A 24 -1.64 -5.80 -10.10
N ALA A 25 -1.90 -6.28 -8.88
CA ALA A 25 -2.50 -5.48 -7.81
C ALA A 25 -1.42 -4.91 -6.87
N GLY A 26 -1.41 -3.59 -6.70
CA GLY A 26 -0.59 -2.92 -5.68
C GLY A 26 -1.39 -2.59 -4.41
N ALA A 27 -0.72 -2.01 -3.42
CA ALA A 27 -1.33 -1.60 -2.15
C ALA A 27 -2.53 -0.62 -2.29
N GLY A 28 -2.67 0.04 -3.44
CA GLY A 28 -3.83 0.87 -3.75
C GLY A 28 -5.14 0.08 -3.81
N LEU A 29 -5.10 -1.20 -4.21
CA LEU A 29 -6.28 -2.07 -4.29
C LEU A 29 -6.87 -2.37 -2.90
N SER A 30 -6.03 -2.38 -1.86
CA SER A 30 -6.42 -2.73 -0.49
C SER A 30 -6.64 -1.53 0.44
N ARG A 31 -6.39 -0.29 -0.02
CA ARG A 31 -6.55 0.91 0.83
C ARG A 31 -7.97 1.08 1.36
N SER A 32 -8.98 0.82 0.53
CA SER A 32 -10.39 0.86 0.92
C SER A 32 -10.79 -0.26 1.89
N SER A 33 -9.96 -1.29 2.01
CA SER A 33 -10.16 -2.41 2.95
C SER A 33 -9.67 -2.13 4.37
N GLY A 34 -9.25 -0.89 4.65
CA GLY A 34 -8.74 -0.48 5.97
C GLY A 34 -7.22 -0.53 6.11
N TYR A 35 -6.49 -0.90 5.05
CA TYR A 35 -5.03 -0.84 5.04
C TYR A 35 -4.54 0.60 4.88
N VAL A 36 -3.59 0.99 5.73
CA VAL A 36 -2.96 2.31 5.70
C VAL A 36 -1.99 2.45 4.51
N ASN A 37 -1.84 3.67 4.01
CA ASN A 37 -0.77 3.97 3.03
C ASN A 37 0.57 4.17 3.77
N TRP A 38 1.67 4.24 3.02
CA TRP A 38 3.03 4.44 3.59
C TRP A 38 3.16 5.68 4.47
N LYS A 39 2.46 6.76 4.14
CA LYS A 39 2.52 8.02 4.89
C LYS A 39 1.85 7.88 6.26
N GLU A 40 0.68 7.26 6.28
CA GLU A 40 -0.05 6.97 7.52
C GLU A 40 0.65 5.90 8.36
N LEU A 41 1.25 4.87 7.74
CA LEU A 41 2.06 3.87 8.43
C LEU A 41 3.24 4.49 9.21
N LEU A 42 3.91 5.47 8.59
CA LEU A 42 5.07 6.13 9.20
C LEU A 42 4.69 7.33 10.07
N ARG A 43 3.42 7.71 10.19
CA ARG A 43 3.00 8.90 10.94
C ARG A 43 3.42 8.82 12.40
N THR A 44 3.16 7.69 13.06
CA THR A 44 3.57 7.45 14.45
C THR A 44 5.09 7.39 14.59
N ILE A 45 5.78 6.81 13.61
CA ILE A 45 7.25 6.73 13.56
C ILE A 45 7.88 8.11 13.46
N ALA A 46 7.32 8.98 12.62
CA ALA A 46 7.78 10.36 12.46
C ALA A 46 7.56 11.16 13.76
N GLN A 47 6.40 10.99 14.40
CA GLN A 47 6.09 11.64 15.68
C GLN A 47 7.08 11.26 16.78
N ASP A 48 7.46 9.97 16.87
CA ASP A 48 8.44 9.47 17.85
C ASP A 48 9.83 10.12 17.75
N ILE A 49 10.17 10.67 16.57
CA ILE A 49 11.43 11.37 16.29
C ILE A 49 11.22 12.86 16.03
N ASN A 50 10.09 13.42 16.48
CA ASN A 50 9.72 14.82 16.34
C ASN A 50 9.69 15.36 14.90
N LEU A 51 9.38 14.50 13.93
CA LEU A 51 9.14 14.87 12.53
C LEU A 51 7.64 14.90 12.20
N ASP A 52 7.29 15.75 11.25
CA ASP A 52 5.94 15.82 10.68
C ASP A 52 5.96 15.14 9.30
N VAL A 53 5.42 13.91 9.24
CA VAL A 53 5.38 13.12 8.00
C VAL A 53 4.69 13.85 6.84
N ASP A 54 3.84 14.85 7.14
CA ASP A 54 3.17 15.63 6.10
C ASP A 54 4.09 16.63 5.39
N ARG A 55 5.22 16.97 6.00
CA ARG A 55 6.27 17.85 5.46
C ARG A 55 7.41 17.08 4.82
N GLU A 56 7.53 15.79 5.11
CA GLU A 56 8.61 14.95 4.60
C GLU A 56 8.27 14.38 3.22
N THR A 57 9.17 14.60 2.26
CA THR A 57 9.03 14.06 0.89
C THR A 57 9.63 12.67 0.75
N ASP A 58 10.60 12.32 1.61
CA ASP A 58 11.28 11.03 1.61
C ASP A 58 10.94 10.20 2.86
N LEU A 59 9.90 9.39 2.71
CA LEU A 59 9.44 8.46 3.73
C LEU A 59 10.48 7.37 4.07
N ILE A 60 11.36 7.03 3.13
CA ILE A 60 12.43 6.05 3.36
C ILE A 60 13.48 6.65 4.30
N ALA A 61 13.84 7.91 4.08
CA ALA A 61 14.75 8.64 4.96
C ALA A 61 14.20 8.75 6.39
N VAL A 62 12.91 9.05 6.55
CA VAL A 62 12.24 9.06 7.87
C VAL A 62 12.39 7.72 8.59
N ALA A 63 12.13 6.61 7.90
CA ALA A 63 12.27 5.28 8.48
C ALA A 63 13.72 4.93 8.85
N GLN A 64 14.70 5.35 8.04
CA GLN A 64 16.13 5.16 8.39
C GLN A 64 16.54 6.03 9.57
N TYR A 65 16.07 7.28 9.63
CA TYR A 65 16.36 8.17 10.74
C TYR A 65 15.81 7.60 12.05
N TYR A 66 14.56 7.14 12.06
CA TYR A 66 13.98 6.41 13.20
C TYR A 66 14.83 5.22 13.65
N LYS A 67 15.24 4.38 12.69
CA LYS A 67 16.08 3.21 12.98
C LYS A 67 17.40 3.62 13.63
N ASN A 68 18.01 4.72 13.19
CA ASN A 68 19.27 5.22 13.73
C ASN A 68 19.08 5.71 15.18
N GLU A 69 18.03 6.47 15.47
CA GLU A 69 17.69 6.96 16.82
C GLU A 69 17.44 5.80 17.81
N ARG A 70 16.91 4.66 17.34
CA ARG A 70 16.67 3.45 18.15
C ARG A 70 17.88 2.49 18.26
N GLY A 71 19.09 2.96 17.93
CA GLY A 71 20.32 2.18 18.02
C GLY A 71 20.45 1.09 16.95
N GLY A 72 19.88 1.32 15.76
CA GLY A 72 20.00 0.45 14.60
C GLY A 72 19.02 -0.73 14.56
N ARG A 73 18.15 -0.88 15.56
CA ARG A 73 17.19 -2.00 15.65
C ARG A 73 16.04 -1.82 14.66
N ARG A 74 15.74 -2.87 13.89
CA ARG A 74 14.63 -2.90 12.91
C ARG A 74 13.32 -3.47 13.47
N GLY A 75 13.36 -4.00 14.70
CA GLY A 75 12.23 -4.73 15.31
C GLY A 75 10.95 -3.90 15.35
N ASP A 76 11.06 -2.64 15.78
CA ASP A 76 9.90 -1.76 15.96
C ASP A 76 9.20 -1.46 14.64
N ILE A 77 9.95 -1.14 13.58
CA ILE A 77 9.40 -0.87 12.24
C ILE A 77 8.72 -2.14 11.70
N ASN A 78 9.35 -3.30 11.85
CA ASN A 78 8.76 -4.57 11.41
C ASN A 78 7.46 -4.87 12.17
N GLN A 79 7.42 -4.61 13.48
CA GLN A 79 6.22 -4.84 14.28
C GLN A 79 5.10 -3.88 13.88
N ILE A 80 5.40 -2.61 13.60
CA ILE A 80 4.42 -1.63 13.10
C ILE A 80 3.84 -2.09 11.77
N ILE A 81 4.69 -2.53 10.84
CA ILE A 81 4.25 -3.11 9.56
C ILE A 81 3.32 -4.30 9.83
N LEU A 82 3.77 -5.30 10.59
CA LEU A 82 2.96 -6.49 10.87
C LEU A 82 1.61 -6.17 11.52
N ASN A 83 1.59 -5.23 12.48
CA ASN A 83 0.36 -4.83 13.16
C ASN A 83 -0.62 -4.17 12.19
N GLU A 84 -0.16 -3.26 11.32
CA GLU A 84 -1.03 -2.64 10.33
C GLU A 84 -1.52 -3.63 9.27
N PHE A 85 -0.71 -4.63 8.91
CA PHE A 85 -1.12 -5.67 7.95
C PHE A 85 -2.03 -6.75 8.54
N THR A 86 -2.04 -6.92 9.86
CA THR A 86 -2.87 -7.93 10.56
C THR A 86 -4.15 -7.36 11.17
N LYS A 87 -4.36 -6.03 11.12
CA LYS A 87 -5.66 -5.43 11.45
C LYS A 87 -6.75 -5.99 10.54
N ASN A 88 -7.94 -6.25 11.11
CA ASN A 88 -9.11 -6.78 10.41
C ASN A 88 -9.39 -5.96 9.14
N SER A 89 -9.06 -6.54 7.99
CA SER A 89 -9.37 -5.97 6.69
C SER A 89 -10.79 -6.37 6.29
N GLN A 90 -11.57 -5.40 5.82
CA GLN A 90 -12.85 -5.70 5.17
C GLN A 90 -12.63 -5.90 3.68
N GLU A 91 -13.26 -6.92 3.09
CA GLU A 91 -13.30 -7.03 1.63
C GLU A 91 -13.89 -5.76 1.04
N ASN A 92 -13.27 -5.27 -0.03
CA ASN A 92 -13.81 -4.14 -0.78
C ASN A 92 -14.39 -4.63 -2.09
N ILE A 93 -15.26 -3.81 -2.69
CA ILE A 93 -15.97 -4.14 -3.92
C ILE A 93 -15.05 -4.56 -5.08
N ASN A 94 -13.82 -4.06 -5.14
CA ASN A 94 -12.89 -4.48 -6.18
C ASN A 94 -12.40 -5.92 -5.95
N ILE A 95 -12.17 -6.32 -4.69
CA ILE A 95 -11.81 -7.71 -4.37
C ILE A 95 -12.99 -8.63 -4.71
N GLU A 96 -14.20 -8.27 -4.31
CA GLU A 96 -15.44 -9.04 -4.60
C GLU A 96 -15.66 -9.26 -6.11
N ILE A 97 -15.37 -8.25 -6.94
CA ILE A 97 -15.50 -8.38 -8.41
C ILE A 97 -14.40 -9.30 -9.00
N LEU A 98 -13.24 -9.39 -8.34
CA LEU A 98 -12.06 -10.09 -8.86
C LEU A 98 -11.92 -11.53 -8.39
N THR A 99 -12.58 -11.93 -7.30
CA THR A 99 -12.47 -13.27 -6.67
C THR A 99 -13.81 -13.96 -6.59
#